data_AF-A0ABD5CJM5-F1
#
_entry.id   AF-A0ABD5CJM5-F1
#
_cell.length_a   1.000
_cell.length_b   1.000
_cell.length_c   1.000
_cell.angle_alpha   90.00
_cell.angle_beta   90.00
_cell.angle_gamma   90.00
#
_symmetry.space_group_name_H-M   'P 1'
#
loop_
_entity.id
_entity.type
_entity.pdbx_description
1 polymer ?
#
loop_
_entity_poly.entity_id
_entity_poly.type
_entity_poly.pdbx_seq_one_letter_code
_entity_poly.pdbx_strand_id
1 'polypeptide(L)'
;MHEVSRGKLHLVVGMTRRCLICKARGRATPESKAQSVLTQELRRQRNMVSRMSDTDREVTLVLDTLRELTRDPGFVALMNTRGFTTLPRLLHERLTGRPR
;
A
#
# COMPACT_ATOMS: atom_id res chain seq x y z
N MET A 1 -65.46 -8.01 18.48
CA MET A 1 -64.78 -7.92 19.78
C MET A 1 -63.38 -8.48 19.62
N HIS A 2 -62.38 -7.68 19.97
CA HIS A 2 -60.97 -8.00 19.89
C HIS A 2 -60.57 -9.00 20.97
N GLU A 3 -59.74 -9.98 20.63
CA GLU A 3 -58.90 -10.64 21.61
C GLU A 3 -57.46 -10.70 21.07
N VAL A 4 -56.66 -9.75 21.56
CA VAL A 4 -55.22 -9.63 21.29
C VAL A 4 -54.52 -10.45 22.36
N SER A 5 -54.12 -11.67 22.02
CA SER A 5 -53.23 -12.45 22.88
C SER A 5 -51.79 -11.99 22.71
N ARG A 6 -51.42 -11.04 23.58
CA ARG A 6 -50.04 -10.73 23.95
C ARG A 6 -49.37 -11.97 24.53
N GLY A 7 -48.12 -12.19 24.16
CA GLY A 7 -47.15 -12.78 25.08
C GLY A 7 -46.43 -14.01 24.56
N LYS A 8 -45.27 -13.79 23.95
CA LYS A 8 -44.09 -14.53 24.36
C LYS A 8 -42.85 -13.67 24.18
N LEU A 9 -42.56 -12.88 25.22
CA LEU A 9 -41.22 -12.39 25.48
C LEU A 9 -40.30 -13.63 25.53
N HIS A 10 -39.49 -13.82 24.49
CA HIS A 10 -38.34 -14.69 24.60
C HIS A 10 -37.26 -13.96 25.39
N LEU A 11 -37.33 -14.19 26.70
CA LEU A 11 -36.32 -13.95 27.70
C LEU A 11 -34.93 -14.33 27.13
N VAL A 12 -34.07 -13.33 26.94
CA VAL A 12 -32.65 -13.52 26.63
C VAL A 12 -31.96 -13.95 27.92
N VAL A 13 -32.01 -15.24 28.23
CA VAL A 13 -31.19 -15.84 29.29
C VAL A 13 -30.38 -16.97 28.68
N GLY A 14 -29.07 -16.71 28.62
CA GLY A 14 -27.97 -17.67 28.57
C GLY A 14 -28.22 -19.04 27.95
N MET A 15 -28.08 -19.15 26.64
CA MET A 15 -27.72 -20.42 25.99
C MET A 15 -26.87 -20.12 24.77
N THR A 16 -25.60 -20.53 24.80
CA THR A 16 -24.78 -20.77 23.60
C THR A 16 -25.45 -21.87 22.76
N ARG A 17 -26.53 -21.51 22.06
CA ARG A 17 -27.17 -22.38 21.08
C ARG A 17 -26.21 -22.51 19.91
N ARG A 18 -25.36 -23.53 19.97
CA ARG A 18 -24.57 -23.99 18.83
C ARG A 18 -25.54 -24.28 17.69
N CYS A 19 -25.57 -23.40 16.69
CA CYS A 19 -26.38 -23.59 15.49
C CYS A 19 -25.89 -24.85 14.75
N LEU A 20 -26.64 -25.94 14.86
CA LEU A 20 -26.35 -27.21 14.20
C LEU A 20 -26.33 -27.07 12.66
N ILE A 21 -27.07 -26.11 12.11
CA ILE A 21 -27.07 -25.79 10.67
C ILE A 21 -25.71 -25.20 10.23
N CYS A 22 -25.05 -24.42 11.09
CA CYS A 22 -23.74 -23.86 10.80
C CYS A 22 -22.64 -24.93 10.81
N LYS A 23 -22.74 -25.94 11.69
CA LYS A 23 -21.83 -27.11 11.72
C LYS A 23 -22.05 -28.05 10.53
N ALA A 24 -23.31 -28.36 10.19
CA ALA A 24 -23.63 -29.30 9.11
C ALA A 24 -23.23 -28.80 7.71
N ARG A 25 -23.09 -27.47 7.53
CA ARG A 25 -22.68 -26.85 6.27
C ARG A 25 -21.19 -26.52 6.17
N GLY A 26 -20.37 -26.94 7.14
CA GLY A 26 -18.92 -26.67 7.15
C GLY A 26 -18.57 -25.18 7.00
N ARG A 27 -19.44 -24.28 7.46
CA ARG A 27 -19.26 -22.84 7.20
C ARG A 27 -18.18 -22.29 8.12
N ALA A 28 -17.14 -21.70 7.51
CA ALA A 28 -16.09 -20.96 8.19
C ALA A 28 -16.69 -19.95 9.18
N THR A 29 -16.21 -19.98 10.43
CA THR A 29 -16.61 -19.03 11.46
C THR A 29 -16.17 -17.61 11.07
N PRO A 30 -16.85 -16.55 11.56
CA PRO A 30 -16.44 -15.17 11.30
C PRO A 30 -14.95 -14.92 11.60
N GLU A 31 -14.42 -15.52 12.67
CA GLU A 31 -13.03 -15.42 13.09
C GLU A 31 -12.08 -16.06 12.07
N SER A 32 -12.41 -17.26 11.58
CA SER A 32 -11.60 -17.94 10.55
C SER A 32 -11.58 -17.16 9.22
N LYS A 33 -12.69 -16.51 8.86
CA LYS A 33 -12.74 -15.61 7.69
C LYS A 33 -11.90 -14.35 7.91
N ALA A 34 -12.01 -13.73 9.08
CA ALA A 34 -11.22 -12.56 9.43
C ALA A 34 -9.71 -12.87 9.39
N GLN A 35 -9.31 -14.05 9.88
CA GLN A 35 -7.92 -14.48 9.85
C GLN A 35 -7.40 -14.75 8.43
N SER A 36 -8.25 -15.30 7.55
CA SER A 36 -7.93 -15.45 6.13
C SER A 36 -7.71 -14.10 5.45
N VAL A 37 -8.60 -13.14 5.68
CA VAL A 37 -8.49 -11.78 5.12
C VAL A 37 -7.23 -11.09 5.64
N LEU A 38 -6.96 -11.16 6.95
CA LEU A 38 -5.74 -10.59 7.53
C LEU A 38 -4.48 -11.19 6.90
N THR A 39 -4.45 -12.52 6.72
CA THR A 39 -3.30 -13.20 6.10
C THR A 39 -3.10 -12.76 4.65
N GLN A 40 -4.19 -12.58 3.90
CA GLN A 40 -4.14 -12.08 2.53
C GLN A 40 -3.62 -10.64 2.46
N GLU A 41 -4.12 -9.76 3.34
CA GLU A 41 -3.68 -8.36 3.37
C GLU A 41 -2.22 -8.23 3.79
N LEU A 42 -1.75 -9.02 4.75
CA LEU A 42 -0.33 -9.06 5.12
C LEU A 42 0.56 -9.49 3.94
N ARG A 43 0.13 -10.47 3.15
CA ARG A 43 0.85 -10.87 1.93
C ARG A 43 0.87 -9.73 0.90
N ARG A 44 -0.26 -9.06 0.69
CA ARG A 44 -0.37 -7.92 -0.24
C ARG A 44 0.54 -6.78 0.18
N GLN A 45 0.56 -6.44 1.47
CA GLN A 45 1.41 -5.39 2.03
C GLN A 45 2.90 -5.73 1.87
N ARG A 46 3.32 -6.96 2.17
CA ARG A 46 4.71 -7.38 1.97
C ARG A 46 5.15 -7.27 0.51
N ASN A 47 4.29 -7.71 -0.42
CA ASN A 47 4.58 -7.59 -1.84
C ASN A 47 4.70 -6.14 -2.28
N MET A 48 3.83 -5.25 -1.76
CA MET A 48 3.90 -3.82 -2.04
C MET A 48 5.20 -3.20 -1.52
N VAL A 49 5.59 -3.52 -0.28
CA VAL A 49 6.85 -3.04 0.30
C VAL A 49 8.06 -3.51 -0.51
N SER A 50 8.06 -4.78 -0.95
CA SER A 50 9.12 -5.29 -1.84
C SER A 50 9.21 -4.47 -3.12
N ARG A 51 8.08 -4.22 -3.80
CA ARG A 51 8.04 -3.43 -5.03
C ARG A 51 8.47 -1.98 -4.80
N MET A 52 8.14 -1.40 -3.65
CA MET A 52 8.61 -0.07 -3.27
C MET A 52 10.13 -0.05 -3.10
N SER A 53 10.70 -1.08 -2.47
CA SER A 53 12.16 -1.21 -2.33
C SER A 53 12.86 -1.36 -3.68
N ASP A 54 12.29 -2.13 -4.61
CA ASP A 54 12.84 -2.28 -5.95
C ASP A 54 12.80 -0.95 -6.72
N THR A 55 11.66 -0.24 -6.62
CA THR A 55 11.49 1.08 -7.24
C THR A 55 12.46 2.11 -6.66
N ASP A 56 12.64 2.13 -5.35
CA ASP A 56 13.58 3.03 -4.67
C ASP A 56 15.03 2.80 -5.13
N ARG A 57 15.41 1.53 -5.33
CA ARG A 57 16.70 1.17 -5.91
C ARG A 57 16.86 1.66 -7.35
N GLU A 58 15.84 1.49 -8.19
CA GLU A 58 15.85 1.99 -9.56
C GLU A 58 15.95 3.52 -9.61
N VAL A 59 15.18 4.22 -8.78
CA VAL A 59 15.24 5.68 -8.66
C VAL A 59 16.64 6.13 -8.23
N THR A 60 17.25 5.45 -7.26
CA THR A 60 18.63 5.74 -6.83
C THR A 60 19.62 5.64 -7.98
N LEU A 61 19.55 4.58 -8.79
CA LEU A 61 20.42 4.41 -9.96
C LEU A 61 20.23 5.52 -11.01
N VAL A 62 18.98 5.95 -11.25
CA VAL A 62 18.69 7.06 -12.16
C VAL A 62 19.27 8.38 -11.61
N LEU A 63 19.11 8.64 -10.31
CA LEU A 63 19.64 9.84 -9.68
C LEU A 63 21.18 9.89 -9.73
N ASP A 64 21.85 8.75 -9.49
CA ASP A 64 23.30 8.65 -9.60
C ASP A 64 23.78 8.88 -11.04
N THR A 65 23.09 8.28 -12.02
CA THR A 65 23.41 8.49 -13.45
C THR A 65 23.25 9.96 -13.84
N LEU A 66 22.17 10.61 -13.43
CA LEU A 66 21.96 12.04 -13.68
C LEU A 66 23.02 12.90 -12.98
N ARG A 67 23.46 12.50 -11.79
CA ARG A 67 24.53 13.21 -11.06
C ARG A 67 25.84 13.15 -11.82
N GLU A 68 26.20 12.00 -12.39
CA GLU A 68 27.41 11.84 -13.21
C GLU A 68 27.28 12.61 -14.53
N LEU A 69 26.13 12.55 -15.21
CA LEU A 69 25.90 13.32 -16.43
C LEU A 69 26.01 14.82 -16.21
N THR A 70 25.48 15.35 -15.11
CA THR A 70 25.58 16.78 -14.80
C THR A 70 26.99 17.24 -14.42
N ARG A 71 27.92 16.32 -14.14
CA ARG A 71 29.35 16.61 -13.95
C ARG A 71 30.14 16.55 -15.25
N ASP A 72 29.62 15.86 -16.26
CA ASP A 72 30.30 15.72 -17.56
C ASP A 72 30.22 17.03 -18.37
N PRO A 73 31.36 17.67 -18.70
CA PRO A 73 31.37 18.91 -19.47
C PRO A 73 30.78 18.75 -20.87
N GLY A 74 30.89 17.58 -21.49
CA GLY A 74 30.33 17.31 -22.83
C GLY A 74 28.81 17.32 -22.82
N PHE A 75 28.20 16.64 -21.85
CA PHE A 75 26.77 16.66 -21.61
C PHE A 75 26.25 18.07 -21.27
N VAL A 76 26.96 18.81 -20.42
CA VAL A 76 26.61 20.20 -20.09
C VAL A 76 26.66 21.08 -21.35
N ALA A 77 27.71 20.95 -22.16
CA ALA A 77 27.83 21.68 -23.42
C ALA A 77 26.68 21.34 -24.38
N LEU A 78 26.34 20.05 -24.53
CA LEU A 78 25.21 19.61 -25.35
C LEU A 78 23.89 20.23 -24.88
N MET A 79 23.62 20.22 -23.57
CA MET A 79 22.43 20.83 -23.00
C MET A 79 22.38 22.34 -23.29
N ASN A 80 23.50 23.03 -23.14
CA ASN A 80 23.61 24.46 -23.43
C ASN A 80 23.34 24.76 -24.91
N THR A 81 23.85 23.94 -25.85
CA THR A 81 23.59 24.11 -27.29
C THR A 81 22.11 23.96 -27.66
N ARG A 82 21.34 23.23 -26.84
CA ARG A 82 19.88 23.06 -27.01
C ARG A 82 19.07 24.12 -26.27
N GLY A 83 19.70 25.14 -25.70
CA GLY A 83 19.05 26.23 -24.97
C GLY A 83 18.79 25.94 -23.49
N PHE A 84 19.21 24.79 -22.97
CA PHE A 84 19.07 24.44 -21.55
C PHE A 84 20.26 24.96 -20.73
N THR A 85 20.49 26.27 -20.74
CA THR A 85 21.71 26.88 -20.18
C THR A 85 21.80 26.84 -18.65
N THR A 86 20.66 26.80 -17.95
CA THR A 86 20.58 26.80 -16.48
C THR A 86 20.27 25.42 -15.90
N LEU A 87 19.67 24.54 -16.71
CA LEU A 87 19.12 23.26 -16.24
C LEU A 87 20.20 22.29 -15.73
N PRO A 88 21.36 22.09 -16.38
CA PRO A 88 22.40 21.18 -15.87
C PRO A 88 22.89 21.57 -14.47
N ARG A 89 23.10 22.88 -14.25
CA ARG A 89 23.51 23.42 -12.95
C ARG A 89 22.43 23.22 -11.89
N LEU A 90 21.17 23.53 -12.21
CA LEU A 90 20.05 23.37 -11.27
C LEU A 90 19.84 21.90 -10.90
N LEU A 91 19.92 20.99 -11.88
CA LEU A 91 19.86 19.54 -11.62
C LEU A 91 21.01 19.12 -10.70
N HIS A 92 22.24 19.56 -10.98
CA HIS A 92 23.39 19.24 -10.14
C HIS A 92 23.22 19.71 -8.69
N GLU A 93 22.79 20.97 -8.48
CA GLU A 93 22.53 21.54 -7.14
C GLU A 93 21.46 20.73 -6.39
N ARG A 94 20.36 20.37 -7.07
CA ARG A 94 19.27 19.58 -6.48
C ARG A 94 19.71 18.16 -6.14
N LEU A 95 20.48 17.50 -7.01
CA LEU A 95 20.98 16.13 -6.81
C LEU A 95 22.07 16.04 -5.74
N THR A 96 22.82 17.12 -5.52
CA THR A 96 23.91 17.16 -4.53
C THR A 96 23.48 17.67 -3.17
N GLY A 97 22.23 18.14 -3.04
CA GLY A 97 21.70 18.65 -1.77
C GLY A 97 22.38 19.93 -1.30
N ARG A 98 23.07 20.67 -2.19
CA ARG A 98 23.59 22.00 -1.83
C ARG A 98 22.42 22.97 -1.73
N PRO A 99 22.12 23.52 -0.54
CA PRO A 99 21.18 24.62 -0.43
C PRO A 99 21.76 25.83 -1.18
N ARG A 100 20.86 26.61 -1.78
CA ARG A 100 21.21 27.97 -2.24
C ARG A 100 21.53 28.85 -1.05
#